data_AF-K8XS03-F1
#
_entry.id   AF-K8XS03-F1
#
_cell.length_a   1.000
_cell.length_b   1.000
_cell.length_c   1.000
_cell.angle_alpha   90.00
_cell.angle_beta   90.00
_cell.angle_gamma   90.00
#
_symmetry.space_group_name_H-M   'P 1'
#
loop_
_entity.id
_entity.type
_entity.pdbx_description
1 polymer ?
#
loop_
_entity_poly.entity_id
_entity_poly.type
_entity_poly.pdbx_seq_one_letter_code
_entity_poly.pdbx_strand_id
1 'polypeptide(L)'
;MALTLTAAAFVVSPPPVYGFAEDICYTEDGAPPHNCAPLPPECLLDDPNSPICGAEAFLRYGFTLRRPLGGRSLVHSDSTYIIARTVGFSEQDAYWIAAYDEATDLGTFAPRDIFGRLVPDAGALTTKDISGLVRTHFATGGFLFHFLPTLRGPADPLPDGLQPDVDDPRHEVMLTHLRTWALAGPGSGAPLCTGGFTNPSEDGDYATGATCYGDANPVQINGTYSLETPAAIPFTNMTGQQVISDTVLSSQFDSWIGENSWNARTGIYIHALGDRISHHVCTDAGTITPPGPAGPDFRIDLNQPTCDQGPHAVRHEYETGVDFAGLDPEDRTTEAALSMVYDELVNFARVRGTLDERATAPTTKNALLTDGLVPALEIREPVERLNAVTDVGCRVGVPAFPGNPACRD
;
A
#
# COMPACT_ATOMS: atom_id res chain seq x y z
N MET A 1 -17.95 25.36 -41.90
CA MET A 1 -17.51 23.97 -41.76
C MET A 1 -16.55 23.92 -40.59
N ALA A 2 -17.04 23.54 -39.42
CA ALA A 2 -16.23 23.34 -38.22
C ALA A 2 -15.72 21.91 -38.23
N LEU A 3 -14.40 21.73 -38.11
CA LEU A 3 -13.75 20.43 -38.00
C LEU A 3 -13.88 19.97 -36.54
N THR A 4 -14.74 18.98 -36.29
CA THR A 4 -14.82 18.29 -35.01
C THR A 4 -13.65 17.32 -34.92
N LEU A 5 -12.68 17.61 -34.05
CA LEU A 5 -11.69 16.62 -33.59
C LEU A 5 -12.37 15.71 -32.58
N THR A 6 -12.79 14.52 -33.02
CA THR A 6 -13.13 13.41 -32.13
C THR A 6 -11.85 12.92 -31.46
N ALA A 7 -11.69 13.19 -30.17
CA ALA A 7 -10.70 12.53 -29.33
C ALA A 7 -11.05 11.03 -29.29
N ALA A 8 -10.22 10.21 -29.91
CA ALA A 8 -10.29 8.77 -29.74
C ALA A 8 -9.81 8.44 -28.33
N ALA A 9 -10.72 7.98 -27.48
CA ALA A 9 -10.34 7.29 -26.26
C ALA A 9 -9.58 6.04 -26.66
N PHE A 10 -8.26 6.04 -26.47
CA PHE A 10 -7.48 4.81 -26.54
C PHE A 10 -7.94 3.95 -25.37
N VAL A 11 -8.66 2.88 -25.68
CA VAL A 11 -8.86 1.75 -24.78
C VAL A 11 -7.50 1.10 -24.64
N VAL A 12 -6.73 1.54 -23.65
CA VAL A 12 -5.47 0.91 -23.27
C VAL A 12 -5.87 -0.29 -22.43
N SER A 13 -5.66 -1.49 -22.96
CA SER A 13 -5.72 -2.72 -22.15
C SER A 13 -4.88 -2.53 -20.88
N PRO A 14 -5.28 -3.06 -19.72
CA PRO A 14 -4.48 -2.93 -18.51
C PRO A 14 -3.05 -3.41 -18.80
N PRO A 15 -2.02 -2.63 -18.40
CA PRO A 15 -0.65 -3.07 -18.55
C PRO A 15 -0.46 -4.42 -17.84
N PRO A 16 0.48 -5.27 -18.30
CA PRO A 16 0.82 -6.50 -17.59
C PRO A 16 1.12 -6.21 -16.11
N VAL A 17 0.77 -7.16 -15.23
CA VAL A 17 1.09 -7.09 -13.80
C VAL A 17 2.61 -7.15 -13.65
N TYR A 18 3.22 -6.04 -13.28
CA TYR A 18 4.65 -5.92 -13.07
C TYR A 18 4.95 -5.78 -11.59
N GLY A 19 5.94 -6.51 -11.09
CA GLY A 19 6.42 -6.37 -9.72
C GLY A 19 7.18 -5.06 -9.62
N PHE A 20 6.55 -4.04 -9.06
CA PHE A 20 7.25 -2.83 -8.66
C PHE A 20 7.55 -2.97 -7.18
N ALA A 21 8.77 -2.70 -6.76
CA ALA A 21 9.11 -2.60 -5.34
C ALA A 21 8.85 -3.79 -4.40
N GLU A 22 8.29 -4.90 -4.88
CA GLU A 22 8.17 -6.13 -4.11
C GLU A 22 9.54 -6.57 -3.57
N ASP A 23 9.61 -7.20 -2.41
CA ASP A 23 10.91 -7.65 -1.89
C ASP A 23 11.40 -8.89 -2.65
N ILE A 24 10.48 -9.75 -3.10
CA ILE A 24 10.79 -10.97 -3.85
C ILE A 24 10.31 -10.91 -5.31
N CYS A 25 11.21 -11.27 -6.24
CA CYS A 25 10.93 -11.39 -7.67
C CYS A 25 11.01 -12.84 -8.14
N TYR A 26 10.01 -13.25 -8.93
CA TYR A 26 9.96 -14.56 -9.55
C TYR A 26 10.76 -14.62 -10.87
N THR A 27 11.23 -15.82 -11.24
CA THR A 27 11.98 -16.06 -12.48
C THR A 27 11.22 -17.00 -13.44
N GLU A 28 11.26 -16.70 -14.74
CA GLU A 28 10.49 -17.42 -15.76
C GLU A 28 10.91 -18.89 -15.95
N ASP A 29 12.15 -19.22 -15.62
CA ASP A 29 12.73 -20.55 -15.78
C ASP A 29 12.43 -21.51 -14.61
N GLY A 30 11.70 -21.03 -13.59
CA GLY A 30 11.45 -21.79 -12.38
C GLY A 30 12.66 -21.90 -11.45
N ALA A 31 13.67 -21.04 -11.62
CA ALA A 31 14.69 -20.84 -10.60
C ALA A 31 14.08 -20.31 -9.28
N PRO A 32 14.79 -20.44 -8.15
CA PRO A 32 14.35 -19.85 -6.90
C PRO A 32 14.18 -18.32 -7.01
N PRO A 33 13.28 -17.72 -6.20
CA PRO A 33 13.11 -16.28 -6.15
C PRO A 33 14.41 -15.55 -5.80
N HIS A 34 14.52 -14.31 -6.26
CA HIS A 34 15.63 -13.40 -5.95
C HIS A 34 15.07 -12.09 -5.37
N ASN A 35 15.90 -11.33 -4.66
CA ASN A 35 15.52 -9.99 -4.23
C ASN A 35 15.24 -9.12 -5.47
N CYS A 36 14.10 -8.43 -5.52
CA CYS A 36 13.85 -7.48 -6.60
C CYS A 36 14.79 -6.28 -6.52
N ALA A 37 14.96 -5.74 -5.31
CA ALA A 37 15.78 -4.56 -5.05
C ALA A 37 16.53 -4.66 -3.70
N PRO A 38 17.60 -5.48 -3.60
CA PRO A 38 18.37 -5.58 -2.36
C PRO A 38 19.34 -4.41 -2.22
N LEU A 39 19.40 -3.76 -1.05
CA LEU A 39 20.40 -2.71 -0.80
C LEU A 39 21.81 -3.19 -1.18
N PRO A 40 22.54 -2.53 -2.12
CA PRO A 40 23.89 -2.94 -2.47
C PRO A 40 24.83 -2.98 -1.24
N PRO A 41 25.74 -3.96 -1.13
CA PRO A 41 26.66 -4.04 0.03
C PRO A 41 27.53 -2.80 0.27
N GLU A 42 27.78 -2.01 -0.78
CA GLU A 42 28.51 -0.74 -0.74
C GLU A 42 27.67 0.45 -0.25
N CYS A 43 26.35 0.31 -0.20
CA CYS A 43 25.42 1.33 0.28
C CYS A 43 25.23 1.19 1.79
N LEU A 44 25.37 2.30 2.50
CA LEU A 44 25.27 2.34 3.95
C LEU A 44 23.80 2.40 4.39
N LEU A 45 23.55 1.94 5.62
CA LEU A 45 22.23 1.96 6.26
C LEU A 45 21.88 3.34 6.85
N ASP A 46 22.84 4.26 6.90
CA ASP A 46 22.72 5.62 7.44
C ASP A 46 22.91 6.71 6.38
N ASP A 47 22.83 6.36 5.08
CA ASP A 47 22.95 7.31 3.98
C ASP A 47 21.91 7.08 2.87
N PRO A 48 20.61 7.29 3.16
CA PRO A 48 19.55 7.17 2.16
C PRO A 48 19.69 8.20 1.02
N ASN A 49 20.48 9.26 1.21
CA ASN A 49 20.64 10.35 0.25
C ASN A 49 21.89 10.21 -0.63
N SER A 50 22.60 9.08 -0.55
CA SER A 50 23.74 8.79 -1.42
C SER A 50 23.31 8.86 -2.89
N PRO A 51 23.90 9.76 -3.70
CA PRO A 51 23.49 9.91 -5.10
C PRO A 51 23.85 8.68 -5.95
N ILE A 52 24.89 7.94 -5.56
CA ILE A 52 25.30 6.71 -6.25
C ILE A 52 24.29 5.60 -5.95
N CYS A 53 24.02 5.35 -4.67
CA CYS A 53 23.05 4.34 -4.25
C CYS A 53 21.64 4.68 -4.75
N GLY A 54 21.24 5.94 -4.70
CA GLY A 54 19.95 6.41 -5.23
C GLY A 54 19.80 6.16 -6.73
N ALA A 55 20.83 6.44 -7.52
CA ALA A 55 20.80 6.18 -8.97
C ALA A 55 20.74 4.68 -9.28
N GLU A 56 21.51 3.86 -8.57
CA GLU A 56 21.50 2.39 -8.73
C GLU A 56 20.17 1.77 -8.33
N ALA A 57 19.62 2.18 -7.18
CA ALA A 57 18.31 1.76 -6.70
C ALA A 57 17.24 2.14 -7.75
N PHE A 58 17.15 3.42 -8.15
CA PHE A 58 16.16 3.88 -9.13
C PHE A 58 16.22 3.10 -10.46
N LEU A 59 17.41 2.86 -11.00
CA LEU A 59 17.58 2.05 -12.23
C LEU A 59 17.08 0.62 -12.05
N ARG A 60 17.27 0.04 -10.87
CA ARG A 60 16.80 -1.31 -10.54
C ARG A 60 15.29 -1.38 -10.45
N TYR A 61 14.62 -0.41 -9.79
CA TYR A 61 13.16 -0.31 -9.80
C TYR A 61 12.60 -0.17 -11.22
N GLY A 62 13.29 0.59 -12.08
CA GLY A 62 12.94 0.69 -13.50
C GLY A 62 13.02 -0.66 -14.26
N PHE A 63 13.91 -1.56 -13.84
CA PHE A 63 14.04 -2.90 -14.42
C PHE A 63 13.01 -3.88 -13.85
N THR A 64 12.73 -3.84 -12.55
CA THR A 64 11.75 -4.72 -11.89
C THR A 64 10.34 -4.48 -12.43
N LEU A 65 10.01 -3.22 -12.78
CA LEU A 65 8.80 -2.84 -13.54
C LEU A 65 8.57 -3.60 -14.85
N ARG A 66 9.56 -4.34 -15.36
CA ARG A 66 9.43 -5.07 -16.62
C ARG A 66 9.43 -6.58 -16.41
N ARG A 67 9.43 -7.05 -15.17
CA ARG A 67 9.47 -8.47 -14.84
C ARG A 67 8.09 -9.11 -15.07
N PRO A 68 7.99 -10.09 -15.97
CA PRO A 68 6.70 -10.59 -16.46
C PRO A 68 5.95 -11.51 -15.49
N LEU A 69 6.64 -12.08 -14.49
CA LEU A 69 6.00 -12.92 -13.47
C LEU A 69 5.59 -12.15 -12.21
N GLY A 70 5.86 -10.84 -12.17
CA GLY A 70 5.62 -10.02 -10.99
C GLY A 70 6.60 -10.30 -9.85
N GLY A 71 6.22 -9.84 -8.67
CA GLY A 71 6.87 -10.14 -7.40
C GLY A 71 5.84 -10.48 -6.32
N ARG A 72 6.30 -10.48 -5.08
CA ARG A 72 5.50 -10.65 -3.88
C ARG A 72 6.17 -9.90 -2.73
N SER A 73 5.43 -9.08 -1.99
CA SER A 73 5.94 -8.47 -0.76
C SER A 73 5.69 -9.35 0.46
N LEU A 74 6.76 -9.75 1.16
CA LEU A 74 6.65 -10.41 2.45
C LEU A 74 6.13 -9.46 3.55
N VAL A 75 6.18 -8.14 3.33
CA VAL A 75 5.65 -7.13 4.24
C VAL A 75 4.13 -6.98 4.05
N HIS A 76 3.67 -6.77 2.82
CA HIS A 76 2.25 -6.53 2.51
C HIS A 76 1.42 -7.81 2.37
N SER A 77 2.01 -8.96 2.02
CA SER A 77 1.25 -10.21 1.87
C SER A 77 1.43 -11.17 3.06
N ASP A 78 2.62 -11.75 3.20
CA ASP A 78 2.89 -12.79 4.21
C ASP A 78 2.68 -12.30 5.64
N SER A 79 3.28 -11.16 5.98
CA SER A 79 3.20 -10.60 7.32
C SER A 79 1.76 -10.21 7.64
N THR A 80 1.04 -9.55 6.72
CA THR A 80 -0.39 -9.24 6.86
C THR A 80 -1.22 -10.49 7.11
N TYR A 81 -1.00 -11.58 6.36
CA TYR A 81 -1.73 -12.83 6.56
C TYR A 81 -1.45 -13.45 7.93
N ILE A 82 -0.18 -13.51 8.33
CA ILE A 82 0.23 -14.07 9.63
C ILE A 82 -0.38 -13.24 10.77
N ILE A 83 -0.33 -11.91 10.68
CA ILE A 83 -0.92 -10.99 11.65
C ILE A 83 -2.44 -11.20 11.69
N ALA A 84 -3.13 -11.16 10.54
CA ALA A 84 -4.59 -11.34 10.47
C ALA A 84 -5.03 -12.66 11.12
N ARG A 85 -4.33 -13.77 10.84
CA ARG A 85 -4.62 -15.06 11.50
C ARG A 85 -4.37 -15.03 13.00
N THR A 86 -3.28 -14.39 13.42
CA THR A 86 -2.92 -14.30 14.84
C THR A 86 -3.94 -13.48 15.63
N VAL A 87 -4.50 -12.42 15.04
CA VAL A 87 -5.51 -11.58 15.72
C VAL A 87 -6.91 -12.19 15.73
N GLY A 88 -7.16 -13.24 14.95
CA GLY A 88 -8.38 -14.07 15.04
C GLY A 88 -9.21 -14.21 13.77
N PHE A 89 -8.80 -13.61 12.63
CA PHE A 89 -9.49 -13.84 11.35
C PHE A 89 -9.41 -15.30 10.92
N SER A 90 -10.41 -15.81 10.20
CA SER A 90 -10.33 -17.16 9.60
C SER A 90 -9.19 -17.26 8.58
N GLU A 91 -8.81 -18.50 8.20
CA GLU A 91 -7.84 -18.73 7.12
C GLU A 91 -8.24 -18.02 5.83
N GLN A 92 -9.53 -18.12 5.48
CA GLN A 92 -10.07 -17.53 4.27
C GLN A 92 -10.05 -16.00 4.32
N ASP A 93 -10.42 -15.41 5.46
CA ASP A 93 -10.47 -13.95 5.61
C ASP A 93 -9.07 -13.35 5.61
N ALA A 94 -8.15 -13.94 6.38
CA ALA A 94 -6.76 -13.51 6.41
C ALA A 94 -6.11 -13.60 5.03
N TYR A 95 -6.39 -14.67 4.28
CA TYR A 95 -5.91 -14.81 2.91
C TYR A 95 -6.38 -13.66 2.03
N TRP A 96 -7.68 -13.36 2.03
CA TRP A 96 -8.21 -12.29 1.17
C TRP A 96 -7.79 -10.90 1.62
N ILE A 97 -7.60 -10.66 2.92
CA ILE A 97 -7.03 -9.39 3.41
C ILE A 97 -5.63 -9.21 2.83
N ALA A 98 -4.73 -10.18 3.01
CA ALA A 98 -3.36 -10.13 2.49
C ALA A 98 -3.27 -10.13 0.96
N ALA A 99 -4.15 -10.86 0.27
CA ALA A 99 -4.18 -10.87 -1.19
C ALA A 99 -4.62 -9.52 -1.77
N TYR A 100 -5.53 -8.81 -1.11
CA TYR A 100 -5.95 -7.46 -1.53
C TYR A 100 -5.06 -6.34 -1.03
N ASP A 101 -4.28 -6.57 0.04
CA ASP A 101 -3.14 -5.72 0.43
C ASP A 101 -2.17 -5.67 -0.77
N GLU A 102 -1.59 -6.82 -1.13
CA GLU A 102 -0.70 -6.97 -2.29
C GLU A 102 -1.33 -6.56 -3.64
N ALA A 103 -2.61 -6.87 -3.88
CA ALA A 103 -3.26 -6.49 -5.14
C ALA A 103 -3.43 -4.97 -5.29
N THR A 104 -3.34 -4.18 -4.23
CA THR A 104 -3.37 -2.71 -4.34
C THR A 104 -2.16 -2.21 -5.11
N ASP A 105 -1.02 -2.85 -4.89
CA ASP A 105 0.24 -2.56 -5.57
C ASP A 105 0.32 -3.09 -7.00
N LEU A 106 -0.33 -4.23 -7.26
CA LEU A 106 -0.20 -5.01 -8.51
C LEU A 106 -1.44 -4.96 -9.42
N GLY A 107 -2.58 -4.48 -8.92
CA GLY A 107 -3.89 -4.51 -9.56
C GLY A 107 -4.59 -5.87 -9.46
N THR A 108 -3.84 -6.97 -9.53
CA THR A 108 -4.32 -8.32 -9.20
C THR A 108 -3.23 -9.09 -8.48
N PHE A 109 -3.62 -9.99 -7.59
CA PHE A 109 -2.73 -10.93 -6.94
C PHE A 109 -3.14 -12.37 -7.27
N ALA A 110 -2.15 -13.18 -7.65
CA ALA A 110 -2.32 -14.61 -7.86
C ALA A 110 -1.17 -15.34 -7.14
N PRO A 111 -1.48 -16.23 -6.18
CA PRO A 111 -0.43 -16.87 -5.39
C PRO A 111 0.45 -17.78 -6.24
N ARG A 112 1.75 -17.63 -6.04
CA ARG A 112 2.80 -18.41 -6.71
C ARG A 112 3.68 -19.11 -5.69
N ASP A 113 4.16 -20.29 -6.07
CA ASP A 113 5.12 -21.05 -5.28
C ASP A 113 6.52 -20.44 -5.33
N ILE A 114 7.44 -21.03 -4.56
CA ILE A 114 8.87 -20.65 -4.53
C ILE A 114 9.62 -20.88 -5.85
N PHE A 115 8.95 -21.28 -6.92
CA PHE A 115 9.51 -21.39 -8.27
C PHE A 115 8.75 -20.50 -9.25
N GLY A 116 7.94 -19.54 -8.74
CA GLY A 116 7.16 -18.61 -9.54
C GLY A 116 5.97 -19.25 -10.28
N ARG A 117 5.62 -20.50 -9.99
CA ARG A 117 4.49 -21.18 -10.63
C ARG A 117 3.23 -20.88 -9.86
N LEU A 118 2.12 -20.67 -10.57
CA LEU A 118 0.82 -20.56 -9.93
C LEU A 118 0.56 -21.81 -9.08
N VAL A 119 0.07 -21.61 -7.86
CA VAL A 119 -0.37 -22.73 -7.02
C VAL A 119 -1.53 -23.48 -7.70
N PRO A 120 -1.74 -24.78 -7.43
CA PRO A 120 -2.75 -25.58 -8.14
C PRO A 120 -4.15 -24.96 -8.20
N ASP A 121 -4.59 -24.30 -7.13
CA ASP A 121 -5.91 -23.67 -7.03
C ASP A 121 -5.89 -22.15 -7.27
N ALA A 122 -4.86 -21.63 -7.94
CA ALA A 122 -4.68 -20.18 -8.15
C ALA A 122 -5.90 -19.50 -8.79
N GLY A 123 -6.64 -20.19 -9.66
CA GLY A 123 -7.85 -19.62 -10.28
C GLY A 123 -8.95 -19.24 -9.27
N ALA A 124 -9.06 -19.96 -8.15
CA ALA A 124 -10.00 -19.64 -7.07
C ALA A 124 -9.44 -18.62 -6.07
N LEU A 125 -8.12 -18.47 -6.05
CA LEU A 125 -7.38 -17.62 -5.11
C LEU A 125 -6.97 -16.27 -5.72
N THR A 126 -7.10 -16.09 -7.03
CA THR A 126 -6.74 -14.84 -7.70
C THR A 126 -7.74 -13.74 -7.35
N THR A 127 -7.25 -12.56 -6.97
CA THR A 127 -8.11 -11.41 -6.67
C THR A 127 -8.84 -10.91 -7.92
N LYS A 128 -9.94 -10.20 -7.71
CA LYS A 128 -10.53 -9.37 -8.77
C LYS A 128 -9.59 -8.22 -9.11
N ASP A 129 -9.66 -7.77 -10.36
CA ASP A 129 -8.91 -6.61 -10.83
C ASP A 129 -9.34 -5.35 -10.08
N ILE A 130 -8.35 -4.73 -9.44
CA ILE A 130 -8.41 -3.43 -8.77
C ILE A 130 -7.32 -2.50 -9.32
N SER A 131 -6.93 -2.68 -10.58
CA SER A 131 -5.88 -1.91 -11.26
C SER A 131 -6.08 -0.39 -11.19
N GLY A 132 -7.30 0.11 -11.00
CA GLY A 132 -7.56 1.53 -10.76
C GLY A 132 -6.89 2.09 -9.50
N LEU A 133 -6.44 1.23 -8.58
CA LEU A 133 -5.77 1.61 -7.33
C LEU A 133 -4.24 1.59 -7.41
N VAL A 134 -3.66 1.06 -8.49
CA VAL A 134 -2.21 0.86 -8.63
C VAL A 134 -1.42 2.17 -8.63
N ARG A 135 -0.30 2.21 -7.91
CA ARG A 135 0.66 3.33 -7.79
C ARG A 135 1.06 4.03 -9.08
N THR A 136 1.17 3.30 -10.20
CA THR A 136 1.55 3.88 -11.50
C THR A 136 0.39 4.48 -12.28
N HIS A 137 -0.85 4.34 -11.78
CA HIS A 137 -2.05 4.85 -12.45
C HIS A 137 -2.44 6.24 -11.94
N PHE A 138 -1.75 7.25 -12.47
CA PHE A 138 -2.02 8.67 -12.17
C PHE A 138 -3.41 9.13 -12.63
N ALA A 139 -3.96 8.53 -13.70
CA ALA A 139 -5.24 8.95 -14.29
C ALA A 139 -6.48 8.46 -13.52
N THR A 140 -6.36 7.40 -12.73
CA THR A 140 -7.46 6.83 -11.94
C THR A 140 -7.42 7.30 -10.49
N GLY A 141 -6.28 7.82 -10.03
CA GLY A 141 -6.04 8.17 -8.62
C GLY A 141 -5.39 7.08 -7.81
N GLY A 142 -5.01 5.97 -8.45
CA GLY A 142 -4.29 4.89 -7.79
C GLY A 142 -3.04 5.38 -7.08
N PHE A 143 -2.26 6.27 -7.70
CA PHE A 143 -1.11 6.94 -7.07
C PHE A 143 -1.37 7.49 -5.64
N LEU A 144 -2.58 7.98 -5.37
CA LEU A 144 -2.96 8.55 -4.06
C LEU A 144 -3.29 7.49 -2.98
N PHE A 145 -3.32 6.21 -3.33
CA PHE A 145 -3.35 5.09 -2.37
C PHE A 145 -1.97 4.71 -1.85
N HIS A 146 -0.91 5.25 -2.46
CA HIS A 146 0.48 4.94 -2.14
C HIS A 146 1.25 6.17 -1.64
N PHE A 147 0.89 7.36 -2.12
CA PHE A 147 1.44 8.62 -1.62
C PHE A 147 0.33 9.44 -0.97
N LEU A 148 0.28 9.38 0.37
CA LEU A 148 -0.76 9.99 1.20
C LEU A 148 -0.20 11.21 1.95
N PRO A 149 -0.02 12.38 1.31
CA PRO A 149 0.38 13.59 2.01
C PRO A 149 -0.75 14.10 2.92
N THR A 150 -0.39 14.96 3.86
CA THR A 150 -1.33 15.54 4.83
C THR A 150 -1.91 16.88 4.35
N LEU A 151 -3.15 17.14 4.74
CA LEU A 151 -3.76 18.47 4.61
C LEU A 151 -3.37 19.28 5.84
N ARG A 152 -2.50 20.28 5.67
CA ARG A 152 -2.03 21.09 6.80
C ARG A 152 -1.75 22.54 6.40
N GLY A 153 -2.04 23.44 7.32
CA GLY A 153 -1.65 24.82 7.30
C GLY A 153 -0.30 25.06 7.97
N PRO A 154 0.27 26.28 7.84
CA PRO A 154 1.59 26.61 8.38
C PRO A 154 1.70 26.56 9.91
N ALA A 155 0.57 26.54 10.63
CA ALA A 155 0.51 26.54 12.09
C ALA A 155 0.18 25.17 12.69
N ASP A 156 -0.13 24.19 11.85
CA ASP A 156 -0.46 22.84 12.29
C ASP A 156 0.83 22.09 12.68
N PRO A 157 0.75 21.13 13.62
CA PRO A 157 1.90 20.31 14.00
C PRO A 157 2.45 19.56 12.78
N LEU A 158 3.74 19.20 12.86
CA LEU A 158 4.32 18.28 11.89
C LEU A 158 3.67 16.89 12.07
N PRO A 159 3.36 16.18 10.97
CA PRO A 159 2.88 14.81 11.06
C PRO A 159 3.91 13.90 11.73
N ASP A 160 3.44 12.90 12.47
CA ASP A 160 4.25 11.75 12.87
C ASP A 160 3.98 10.62 11.88
N GLY A 161 4.78 10.59 10.82
CA GLY A 161 4.59 9.65 9.74
C GLY A 161 4.90 8.19 10.07
N LEU A 162 5.65 7.91 11.14
CA LEU A 162 5.88 6.55 11.64
C LEU A 162 4.72 6.06 12.50
N GLN A 163 3.89 6.97 13.02
CA GLN A 163 2.66 6.65 13.76
C GLN A 163 1.54 7.61 13.32
N PRO A 164 1.07 7.51 12.06
CA PRO A 164 0.06 8.42 11.56
C PRO A 164 -1.24 8.29 12.37
N ASP A 165 -1.88 9.42 12.66
CA ASP A 165 -3.16 9.43 13.37
C ASP A 165 -4.30 9.03 12.41
N VAL A 166 -4.64 7.74 12.44
CA VAL A 166 -5.68 7.14 11.60
C VAL A 166 -7.11 7.64 11.91
N ASP A 167 -7.26 8.39 13.00
CA ASP A 167 -8.51 9.00 13.47
C ASP A 167 -8.48 10.54 13.33
N ASP A 168 -7.51 11.11 12.59
CA ASP A 168 -7.43 12.54 12.27
C ASP A 168 -7.97 12.87 10.87
N PRO A 169 -9.29 13.07 10.71
CA PRO A 169 -9.88 13.34 9.40
C PRO A 169 -9.50 14.72 8.85
N ARG A 170 -8.95 15.63 9.68
CA ARG A 170 -8.61 16.98 9.25
C ARG A 170 -7.28 17.02 8.52
N HIS A 171 -6.30 16.23 8.97
CA HIS A 171 -4.95 16.24 8.41
C HIS A 171 -4.62 14.95 7.63
N GLU A 172 -4.93 13.77 8.15
CA GLU A 172 -4.69 12.47 7.52
C GLU A 172 -5.88 12.06 6.64
N VAL A 173 -6.23 12.93 5.68
CA VAL A 173 -7.50 12.87 4.92
C VAL A 173 -7.72 11.52 4.24
N MET A 174 -6.77 11.07 3.40
CA MET A 174 -6.91 9.82 2.66
C MET A 174 -6.91 8.61 3.58
N LEU A 175 -6.03 8.59 4.59
CA LEU A 175 -5.91 7.46 5.52
C LEU A 175 -7.17 7.28 6.36
N THR A 176 -7.67 8.37 6.95
CA THR A 176 -8.91 8.36 7.76
C THR A 176 -10.13 7.99 6.90
N HIS A 177 -10.18 8.48 5.66
CA HIS A 177 -11.23 8.14 4.71
C HIS A 177 -11.26 6.64 4.41
N LEU A 178 -10.11 6.06 4.04
CA LEU A 178 -9.99 4.63 3.75
C LEU A 178 -10.35 3.76 4.95
N ARG A 179 -9.87 4.13 6.15
CA ARG A 179 -10.21 3.43 7.38
C ARG A 179 -11.71 3.40 7.62
N THR A 180 -12.35 4.57 7.49
CA THR A 180 -13.80 4.72 7.67
C THR A 180 -14.58 3.87 6.67
N TRP A 181 -14.19 3.91 5.38
CA TRP A 181 -14.79 3.09 4.32
C TRP A 181 -14.62 1.58 4.55
N ALA A 182 -13.46 1.16 5.05
CA ALA A 182 -13.17 -0.24 5.32
C ALA A 182 -13.91 -0.76 6.55
N LEU A 183 -13.99 0.03 7.63
CA LEU A 183 -14.73 -0.32 8.84
C LEU A 183 -16.25 -0.38 8.60
N ALA A 184 -16.79 0.50 7.73
CA ALA A 184 -18.20 0.51 7.39
C ALA A 184 -18.70 -0.80 6.76
N GLY A 185 -17.80 -1.51 6.06
CA GLY A 185 -18.05 -2.82 5.49
C GLY A 185 -18.99 -2.83 4.27
N PRO A 186 -19.27 -4.01 3.70
CA PRO A 186 -20.04 -4.17 2.48
C PRO A 186 -21.50 -3.75 2.62
N GLY A 187 -22.06 -3.20 1.55
CA GLY A 187 -23.45 -2.73 1.52
C GLY A 187 -23.69 -1.46 2.34
N SER A 188 -22.65 -0.89 2.96
CA SER A 188 -22.72 0.42 3.56
C SER A 188 -22.86 1.51 2.50
N GLY A 189 -23.47 2.63 2.87
CA GLY A 189 -23.50 3.83 2.03
C GLY A 189 -22.20 4.64 2.08
N ALA A 190 -21.14 4.14 2.73
CA ALA A 190 -19.87 4.84 2.86
C ALA A 190 -19.18 4.92 1.49
N PRO A 191 -18.90 6.12 0.97
CA PRO A 191 -18.27 6.27 -0.32
C PRO A 191 -16.78 5.94 -0.25
N LEU A 192 -16.20 5.54 -1.38
CA LEU A 192 -14.74 5.57 -1.58
C LEU A 192 -14.44 6.60 -2.68
N CYS A 193 -13.70 7.63 -2.30
CA CYS A 193 -13.50 8.82 -3.08
C CYS A 193 -12.07 8.95 -3.58
N THR A 194 -11.91 9.48 -4.78
CA THR A 194 -10.60 9.74 -5.37
C THR A 194 -9.80 10.70 -4.49
N GLY A 195 -8.62 10.27 -4.04
CA GLY A 195 -7.77 11.03 -3.10
C GLY A 195 -8.34 11.16 -1.69
N GLY A 196 -9.40 10.43 -1.36
CA GLY A 196 -10.08 10.49 -0.07
C GLY A 196 -10.96 11.72 0.12
N PHE A 197 -11.12 12.56 -0.90
CA PHE A 197 -11.83 13.83 -0.79
C PHE A 197 -13.35 13.63 -0.84
N THR A 198 -13.99 13.76 0.31
CA THR A 198 -15.45 13.87 0.46
C THR A 198 -15.89 15.32 0.37
N ASN A 199 -17.20 15.56 0.20
CA ASN A 199 -17.75 16.87 0.59
C ASN A 199 -17.46 17.12 2.08
N PRO A 200 -17.31 18.38 2.51
CA PRO A 200 -17.06 18.68 3.92
C PRO A 200 -18.08 18.00 4.84
N SER A 201 -17.59 17.36 5.90
CA SER A 201 -18.42 16.82 6.98
C SER A 201 -19.11 17.95 7.77
N GLU A 202 -19.94 17.60 8.76
CA GLU A 202 -20.48 18.59 9.71
C GLU A 202 -19.38 19.30 10.51
N ASP A 203 -18.25 18.63 10.74
CA ASP A 203 -17.06 19.17 11.42
C ASP A 203 -16.10 19.89 10.46
N GLY A 204 -16.41 19.91 9.16
CA GLY A 204 -15.71 20.65 8.12
C GLY A 204 -14.50 19.94 7.51
N ASP A 205 -14.23 18.68 7.85
CA ASP A 205 -13.16 17.89 7.25
C ASP A 205 -13.55 17.31 5.88
N TYR A 206 -12.54 16.93 5.09
CA TYR A 206 -12.71 16.37 3.74
C TYR A 206 -12.59 14.84 3.68
N ALA A 207 -12.63 14.13 4.81
CA ALA A 207 -12.41 12.68 4.85
C ALA A 207 -13.69 11.88 5.18
N THR A 208 -14.61 12.47 5.95
CA THR A 208 -15.73 11.76 6.58
C THR A 208 -17.12 12.17 6.09
N GLY A 209 -17.17 13.00 5.04
CA GLY A 209 -18.43 13.39 4.41
C GLY A 209 -19.19 12.23 3.76
N ALA A 210 -20.51 12.35 3.65
CA ALA A 210 -21.38 11.29 3.18
C ALA A 210 -21.28 10.96 1.67
N THR A 211 -20.67 11.85 0.87
CA THR A 211 -20.54 11.70 -0.58
C THR A 211 -19.18 12.21 -1.03
N CYS A 212 -18.71 11.79 -2.21
CA CYS A 212 -17.43 12.29 -2.72
C CYS A 212 -17.51 13.75 -3.13
N TYR A 213 -16.36 14.43 -3.03
CA TYR A 213 -16.29 15.86 -3.26
C TYR A 213 -16.72 16.18 -4.69
N GLY A 214 -17.76 17.01 -4.80
CA GLY A 214 -18.25 17.45 -6.09
C GLY A 214 -18.82 16.33 -6.96
N ASP A 215 -19.37 15.22 -6.43
CA ASP A 215 -19.93 14.13 -7.26
C ASP A 215 -20.82 14.60 -8.44
N ALA A 216 -21.63 15.66 -8.25
CA ALA A 216 -22.43 16.25 -9.33
C ALA A 216 -21.65 17.15 -10.29
N ASN A 217 -20.55 17.75 -9.83
CA ASN A 217 -19.65 18.64 -10.57
C ASN A 217 -18.19 18.42 -10.10
N PRO A 218 -17.52 17.35 -10.54
CA PRO A 218 -16.17 17.03 -10.10
C PRO A 218 -15.19 18.17 -10.36
N VAL A 219 -14.24 18.36 -9.44
CA VAL A 219 -13.15 19.34 -9.59
C VAL A 219 -11.83 18.65 -9.82
N GLN A 220 -10.83 19.39 -10.29
CA GLN A 220 -9.51 18.79 -10.51
C GLN A 220 -8.77 18.57 -9.18
N ILE A 221 -7.97 17.52 -9.17
CA ILE A 221 -6.87 17.32 -8.24
C ILE A 221 -5.60 17.52 -9.06
N ASN A 222 -4.88 18.60 -8.80
CA ASN A 222 -3.66 18.94 -9.50
C ASN A 222 -2.47 18.69 -8.60
N GLY A 223 -1.48 17.93 -9.04
CA GLY A 223 -0.31 17.69 -8.21
C GLY A 223 1.01 17.55 -8.95
N THR A 224 2.08 17.53 -8.16
CA THR A 224 3.45 17.36 -8.61
C THR A 224 4.15 16.34 -7.74
N TYR A 225 4.90 15.44 -8.38
CA TYR A 225 5.72 14.43 -7.72
C TYR A 225 7.18 14.58 -8.16
N SER A 226 8.12 14.53 -7.21
CA SER A 226 9.51 14.83 -7.52
C SER A 226 10.16 13.76 -8.40
N LEU A 227 10.87 14.19 -9.45
CA LEU A 227 11.86 13.37 -10.14
C LEU A 227 13.22 13.53 -9.44
N GLU A 228 13.68 14.78 -9.37
CA GLU A 228 14.85 15.26 -8.64
C GLU A 228 14.64 16.76 -8.44
N THR A 229 14.49 17.21 -7.20
CA THR A 229 14.06 18.57 -6.91
C THR A 229 15.03 19.60 -7.52
N PRO A 230 14.54 20.61 -8.30
CA PRO A 230 13.14 21.04 -8.43
C PRO A 230 12.37 20.47 -9.64
N ALA A 231 12.91 19.49 -10.36
CA ALA A 231 12.22 18.86 -11.48
C ALA A 231 11.12 17.91 -10.99
N ALA A 232 9.89 18.13 -11.47
CA ALA A 232 8.72 17.38 -11.04
C ALA A 232 7.93 16.80 -12.23
N ILE A 233 7.26 15.69 -11.96
CA ILE A 233 6.26 15.06 -12.82
C ILE A 233 4.88 15.60 -12.40
N PRO A 234 4.21 16.39 -13.25
CA PRO A 234 2.85 16.83 -12.95
C PRO A 234 1.87 15.67 -13.14
N PHE A 235 0.84 15.62 -12.30
CA PHE A 235 -0.30 14.75 -12.48
C PHE A 235 -1.61 15.52 -12.28
N THR A 236 -2.65 15.07 -12.96
CA THR A 236 -4.00 15.62 -12.80
C THR A 236 -4.98 14.47 -12.70
N ASN A 237 -5.93 14.62 -11.79
CA ASN A 237 -7.06 13.72 -11.62
C ASN A 237 -8.34 14.53 -11.34
N MET A 238 -9.46 13.85 -11.12
CA MET A 238 -10.74 14.44 -10.77
C MET A 238 -11.22 13.89 -9.43
N THR A 239 -11.85 14.74 -8.62
CA THR A 239 -12.60 14.27 -7.44
C THR A 239 -13.82 13.43 -7.86
N GLY A 240 -14.48 12.81 -6.90
CA GLY A 240 -15.64 11.95 -7.13
C GLY A 240 -15.34 10.50 -6.75
N GLN A 241 -16.11 9.57 -7.32
CA GLN A 241 -15.93 8.13 -7.07
C GLN A 241 -14.59 7.62 -7.59
N GLN A 242 -13.89 6.87 -6.74
CA GLN A 242 -12.66 6.19 -7.13
C GLN A 242 -12.92 5.16 -8.25
N VAL A 243 -12.05 5.13 -9.25
CA VAL A 243 -12.03 4.07 -10.27
C VAL A 243 -11.39 2.82 -9.66
N ILE A 244 -12.09 1.70 -9.70
CA ILE A 244 -11.60 0.42 -9.15
C ILE A 244 -10.89 -0.39 -10.24
N SER A 245 -11.49 -0.52 -11.42
CA SER A 245 -10.92 -1.22 -12.58
C SER A 245 -11.64 -0.75 -13.83
N ASP A 246 -10.91 -0.30 -14.86
CA ASP A 246 -11.46 0.17 -16.14
C ASP A 246 -12.68 1.12 -15.97
N THR A 247 -13.89 0.61 -16.17
CA THR A 247 -15.16 1.37 -16.06
C THR A 247 -15.92 1.14 -14.75
N VAL A 248 -15.40 0.31 -13.85
CA VAL A 248 -15.96 0.00 -12.54
C VAL A 248 -15.61 1.12 -11.57
N LEU A 249 -16.64 1.80 -11.06
CA LEU A 249 -16.50 2.83 -10.03
C LEU A 249 -16.69 2.26 -8.63
N SER A 250 -16.25 3.00 -7.61
CA SER A 250 -16.30 2.57 -6.22
C SER A 250 -17.70 2.28 -5.68
N SER A 251 -18.74 2.89 -6.23
CA SER A 251 -20.14 2.54 -5.91
C SER A 251 -20.53 1.12 -6.30
N GLN A 252 -19.77 0.48 -7.18
CA GLN A 252 -19.97 -0.90 -7.63
C GLN A 252 -19.02 -1.88 -6.91
N PHE A 253 -18.14 -1.40 -6.03
CA PHE A 253 -17.05 -2.18 -5.44
C PHE A 253 -17.53 -3.51 -4.85
N ASP A 254 -18.54 -3.49 -3.98
CA ASP A 254 -18.98 -4.73 -3.31
C ASP A 254 -19.55 -5.75 -4.29
N SER A 255 -20.28 -5.28 -5.32
CA SER A 255 -20.81 -6.16 -6.37
C SER A 255 -19.72 -6.70 -7.31
N TRP A 256 -18.65 -5.93 -7.50
CA TRP A 256 -17.49 -6.31 -8.32
C TRP A 256 -16.61 -7.35 -7.62
N ILE A 257 -16.30 -7.11 -6.34
CA ILE A 257 -15.49 -8.01 -5.53
C ILE A 257 -16.28 -9.26 -5.11
N GLY A 258 -17.55 -9.10 -4.74
CA GLY A 258 -18.41 -10.17 -4.27
C GLY A 258 -18.24 -10.46 -2.77
N GLU A 259 -18.24 -11.74 -2.40
CA GLU A 259 -18.27 -12.20 -1.00
C GLU A 259 -17.05 -11.74 -0.18
N ASN A 260 -15.92 -11.47 -0.84
CA ASN A 260 -14.68 -11.03 -0.20
C ASN A 260 -14.57 -9.50 -0.06
N SER A 261 -15.63 -8.75 -0.38
CA SER A 261 -15.61 -7.28 -0.40
C SER A 261 -15.15 -6.66 0.91
N TRP A 262 -15.53 -7.20 2.07
CA TRP A 262 -15.03 -6.66 3.34
C TRP A 262 -13.53 -6.90 3.50
N ASN A 263 -13.05 -8.10 3.17
CA ASN A 263 -11.63 -8.44 3.23
C ASN A 263 -10.81 -7.58 2.26
N ALA A 264 -11.33 -7.33 1.06
CA ALA A 264 -10.71 -6.45 0.08
C ALA A 264 -10.60 -5.01 0.58
N ARG A 265 -11.68 -4.48 1.17
CA ARG A 265 -11.66 -3.14 1.79
C ARG A 265 -10.57 -3.02 2.86
N THR A 266 -10.48 -4.03 3.72
CA THR A 266 -9.47 -4.06 4.80
C THR A 266 -8.06 -4.20 4.24
N GLY A 267 -7.82 -5.09 3.27
CA GLY A 267 -6.52 -5.22 2.60
C GLY A 267 -6.04 -3.91 1.96
N ILE A 268 -6.91 -3.24 1.20
CA ILE A 268 -6.59 -1.95 0.56
C ILE A 268 -6.26 -0.86 1.59
N TYR A 269 -6.97 -0.83 2.72
CA TYR A 269 -6.67 0.11 3.80
C TYR A 269 -5.32 -0.20 4.47
N ILE A 270 -5.05 -1.47 4.77
CA ILE A 270 -3.80 -1.91 5.39
C ILE A 270 -2.61 -1.61 4.48
N HIS A 271 -2.77 -1.81 3.15
CA HIS A 271 -1.79 -1.39 2.15
C HIS A 271 -1.46 0.09 2.27
N ALA A 272 -2.49 0.95 2.19
CA ALA A 272 -2.31 2.40 2.22
C ALA A 272 -1.72 2.89 3.56
N LEU A 273 -2.00 2.22 4.67
CA LEU A 273 -1.37 2.47 5.96
C LEU A 273 0.13 2.13 5.93
N GLY A 274 0.48 0.96 5.38
CA GLY A 274 1.88 0.56 5.18
C GLY A 274 2.64 1.57 4.34
N ASP A 275 2.07 1.98 3.20
CA ASP A 275 2.67 2.96 2.29
C ASP A 275 2.77 4.37 2.90
N ARG A 276 1.77 4.80 3.68
CA ARG A 276 1.83 6.07 4.42
C ARG A 276 3.04 6.12 5.36
N ILE A 277 3.36 4.99 6.00
CA ILE A 277 4.50 4.84 6.93
C ILE A 277 5.82 4.68 6.18
N SER A 278 5.84 3.85 5.13
CA SER A 278 7.03 3.68 4.27
C SER A 278 7.46 4.98 3.62
N HIS A 279 6.52 5.72 3.05
CA HIS A 279 6.79 6.97 2.32
C HIS A 279 6.77 8.20 3.22
N HIS A 280 6.87 8.05 4.53
CA HIS A 280 6.56 9.13 5.45
C HIS A 280 7.49 10.34 5.32
N VAL A 281 8.80 10.12 5.10
CA VAL A 281 9.77 11.22 4.91
C VAL A 281 9.36 12.14 3.73
N CYS A 282 8.78 11.56 2.68
CA CYS A 282 8.21 12.32 1.56
C CYS A 282 6.84 12.91 1.92
N THR A 283 5.91 12.09 2.41
CA THR A 283 4.50 12.47 2.58
C THR A 283 4.25 13.42 3.76
N ASP A 284 5.11 13.41 4.79
CA ASP A 284 5.13 14.39 5.88
C ASP A 284 5.58 15.78 5.38
N ALA A 285 6.56 15.81 4.46
CA ALA A 285 7.01 17.03 3.79
C ALA A 285 6.00 17.53 2.76
N GLY A 286 5.25 16.60 2.15
CA GLY A 286 4.18 16.87 1.21
C GLY A 286 3.03 17.67 1.82
N THR A 287 2.26 18.33 0.95
CA THR A 287 1.08 19.08 1.38
C THR A 287 -0.11 18.91 0.45
N ILE A 288 -1.30 18.89 1.04
CA ILE A 288 -2.58 19.07 0.35
C ILE A 288 -3.10 20.48 0.65
N THR A 289 -3.44 21.22 -0.40
CA THR A 289 -4.21 22.47 -0.30
C THR A 289 -5.63 22.22 -0.82
N PRO A 290 -6.68 22.41 0.01
CA PRO A 290 -8.06 22.23 -0.43
C PRO A 290 -8.53 23.40 -1.32
N PRO A 291 -9.67 23.23 -2.01
CA PRO A 291 -10.34 24.31 -2.72
C PRO A 291 -10.58 25.53 -1.83
N GLY A 292 -10.41 26.73 -2.38
CA GLY A 292 -10.51 27.97 -1.62
C GLY A 292 -10.43 29.23 -2.49
N PRO A 293 -10.11 30.41 -1.90
CA PRO A 293 -10.05 31.67 -2.64
C PRO A 293 -9.04 31.68 -3.80
N ALA A 294 -8.01 30.82 -3.73
CA ALA A 294 -6.99 30.68 -4.76
C ALA A 294 -7.44 29.84 -5.97
N GLY A 295 -8.50 29.04 -5.84
CA GLY A 295 -9.00 28.19 -6.93
C GLY A 295 -9.94 27.08 -6.44
N PRO A 296 -10.69 26.46 -7.37
CA PRO A 296 -11.65 25.41 -7.05
C PRO A 296 -11.04 24.01 -6.91
N ASP A 297 -9.74 23.86 -7.19
CA ASP A 297 -9.07 22.56 -7.27
C ASP A 297 -8.43 22.16 -5.94
N PHE A 298 -8.31 20.85 -5.71
CA PHE A 298 -7.33 20.34 -4.74
C PHE A 298 -5.94 20.42 -5.35
N ARG A 299 -4.95 20.82 -4.55
CA ARG A 299 -3.55 20.86 -4.97
C ARG A 299 -2.69 19.98 -4.08
N ILE A 300 -1.88 19.12 -4.69
CA ILE A 300 -0.98 18.22 -3.99
C ILE A 300 0.46 18.56 -4.37
N ASP A 301 1.30 18.89 -3.39
CA ASP A 301 2.71 19.19 -3.64
C ASP A 301 3.60 18.16 -2.95
N LEU A 302 4.20 17.28 -3.77
CA LEU A 302 5.25 16.32 -3.39
C LEU A 302 6.57 16.66 -4.10
N ASN A 303 6.77 17.90 -4.59
CA ASN A 303 8.04 18.33 -5.16
C ASN A 303 8.99 18.81 -4.05
N GLN A 304 9.36 17.88 -3.18
CA GLN A 304 10.25 18.10 -2.03
C GLN A 304 11.51 17.27 -2.21
N PRO A 305 12.69 17.71 -1.72
CA PRO A 305 13.92 16.92 -1.79
C PRO A 305 13.79 15.52 -1.18
N THR A 306 12.96 15.38 -0.13
CA THR A 306 12.67 14.10 0.53
C THR A 306 11.80 13.16 -0.30
N CYS A 307 11.21 13.64 -1.39
CA CYS A 307 10.41 12.87 -2.35
C CYS A 307 11.20 12.51 -3.62
N ASP A 308 12.47 12.88 -3.73
CA ASP A 308 13.28 12.59 -4.90
C ASP A 308 13.42 11.08 -5.14
N GLN A 309 13.47 10.66 -6.41
CA GLN A 309 13.39 9.24 -6.77
C GLN A 309 14.55 8.40 -6.21
N GLY A 310 15.75 8.98 -6.10
CA GLY A 310 16.92 8.27 -5.57
C GLY A 310 16.74 7.91 -4.10
N PRO A 311 16.58 8.90 -3.20
CA PRO A 311 16.34 8.64 -1.78
C PRO A 311 15.08 7.84 -1.49
N HIS A 312 14.03 8.00 -2.29
CA HIS A 312 12.83 7.17 -2.21
C HIS A 312 13.12 5.70 -2.52
N ALA A 313 13.84 5.44 -3.62
CA ALA A 313 14.20 4.08 -4.02
C ALA A 313 15.08 3.38 -2.97
N VAL A 314 16.06 4.08 -2.38
CA VAL A 314 16.92 3.49 -1.32
C VAL A 314 16.12 3.10 -0.08
N ARG A 315 15.14 3.91 0.32
CA ARG A 315 14.30 3.61 1.49
C ARG A 315 13.44 2.37 1.32
N HIS A 316 12.99 2.07 0.10
CA HIS A 316 12.36 0.77 -0.15
C HIS A 316 13.35 -0.40 -0.01
N GLU A 317 14.62 -0.21 -0.38
CA GLU A 317 15.65 -1.24 -0.17
C GLU A 317 15.98 -1.45 1.31
N TYR A 318 15.59 -0.52 2.20
CA TYR A 318 15.71 -0.66 3.66
C TYR A 318 14.55 -1.45 4.28
N GLU A 319 13.46 -1.71 3.57
CA GLU A 319 12.27 -2.34 4.16
C GLU A 319 12.49 -3.82 4.49
N THR A 320 13.46 -4.46 3.85
CA THR A 320 13.79 -5.87 4.05
C THR A 320 15.26 -6.16 3.81
N GLY A 321 15.77 -7.27 4.35
CA GLY A 321 17.10 -7.78 4.02
C GLY A 321 18.28 -6.95 4.53
N VAL A 322 18.03 -6.07 5.49
CA VAL A 322 19.00 -5.21 6.17
C VAL A 322 18.82 -5.31 7.70
N ASP A 323 19.80 -4.84 8.47
CA ASP A 323 19.69 -4.70 9.93
C ASP A 323 18.90 -3.43 10.25
N PHE A 324 17.65 -3.57 10.68
CA PHE A 324 16.77 -2.42 10.94
C PHE A 324 17.27 -1.60 12.15
N ALA A 325 17.96 -2.23 13.11
CA ALA A 325 18.55 -1.52 14.23
C ALA A 325 19.72 -0.62 13.79
N GLY A 326 20.31 -0.88 12.63
CA GLY A 326 21.33 -0.06 11.98
C GLY A 326 20.81 1.15 11.21
N LEU A 327 19.50 1.22 10.93
CA LEU A 327 18.87 2.36 10.26
C LEU A 327 18.70 3.54 11.22
N ASP A 328 18.70 4.74 10.65
CA ASP A 328 18.27 5.94 11.37
C ASP A 328 16.81 5.79 11.84
N PRO A 329 16.42 6.37 12.99
CA PRO A 329 15.09 6.16 13.56
C PRO A 329 13.93 6.51 12.61
N GLU A 330 14.10 7.50 11.73
CA GLU A 330 13.10 7.86 10.72
C GLU A 330 12.95 6.78 9.63
N ASP A 331 14.00 6.04 9.30
CA ASP A 331 13.98 5.05 8.23
C ASP A 331 13.54 3.64 8.70
N ARG A 332 13.18 3.47 9.99
CA ARG A 332 12.70 2.19 10.56
C ARG A 332 11.22 1.93 10.27
N THR A 333 10.85 2.07 9.00
CA THR A 333 9.46 2.05 8.54
C THR A 333 8.82 0.66 8.66
N THR A 334 9.56 -0.43 8.41
CA THR A 334 9.03 -1.80 8.51
C THR A 334 8.56 -2.14 9.92
N GLU A 335 9.35 -1.80 10.95
CA GLU A 335 8.96 -2.06 12.36
C GLU A 335 7.69 -1.27 12.73
N ALA A 336 7.63 0.00 12.32
CA ALA A 336 6.49 0.88 12.55
C ALA A 336 5.22 0.40 11.81
N ALA A 337 5.36 0.03 10.53
CA ALA A 337 4.28 -0.46 9.69
C ALA A 337 3.70 -1.76 10.26
N LEU A 338 4.52 -2.78 10.55
CA LEU A 338 4.05 -4.04 11.14
C LEU A 338 3.32 -3.81 12.47
N SER A 339 3.82 -2.87 13.28
CA SER A 339 3.20 -2.52 14.56
C SER A 339 1.81 -1.89 14.38
N MET A 340 1.67 -0.92 13.47
CA MET A 340 0.41 -0.22 13.19
C MET A 340 -0.60 -1.15 12.49
N VAL A 341 -0.14 -1.97 11.54
CA VAL A 341 -0.97 -2.99 10.86
C VAL A 341 -1.52 -4.01 11.86
N TYR A 342 -0.72 -4.44 12.84
CA TYR A 342 -1.21 -5.30 13.92
C TYR A 342 -2.34 -4.66 14.71
N ASP A 343 -2.17 -3.40 15.13
CA ASP A 343 -3.16 -2.69 15.95
C ASP A 343 -4.46 -2.45 15.18
N GLU A 344 -4.36 -2.08 13.91
CA GLU A 344 -5.53 -1.92 13.06
C GLU A 344 -6.21 -3.27 12.79
N LEU A 345 -5.48 -4.35 12.49
CA LEU A 345 -6.10 -5.67 12.33
C LEU A 345 -6.77 -6.18 13.63
N VAL A 346 -6.24 -5.85 14.81
CA VAL A 346 -6.94 -6.07 16.10
C VAL A 346 -8.25 -5.28 16.15
N ASN A 347 -8.26 -4.01 15.71
CA ASN A 347 -9.45 -3.18 15.66
C ASN A 347 -10.51 -3.74 14.70
N PHE A 348 -10.11 -4.10 13.48
CA PHE A 348 -11.00 -4.73 12.50
C PHE A 348 -11.56 -6.06 13.00
N ALA A 349 -10.72 -6.91 13.61
CA ALA A 349 -11.17 -8.17 14.19
C ALA A 349 -12.19 -7.95 15.33
N ARG A 350 -12.01 -6.90 16.14
CA ARG A 350 -12.97 -6.51 17.19
C ARG A 350 -14.31 -6.11 16.59
N VAL A 351 -14.32 -5.23 15.61
CA VAL A 351 -15.54 -4.75 14.93
C VAL A 351 -16.28 -5.91 14.25
N ARG A 352 -15.54 -6.86 13.70
CA ARG A 352 -16.09 -8.04 13.02
C ARG A 352 -16.46 -9.19 13.98
N GLY A 353 -16.17 -9.07 15.27
CA GLY A 353 -16.46 -10.11 16.27
C GLY A 353 -15.61 -11.38 16.11
N THR A 354 -14.45 -11.28 15.47
CA THR A 354 -13.51 -12.40 15.25
C THR A 354 -12.26 -12.32 16.13
N LEU A 355 -12.12 -11.26 16.94
CA LEU A 355 -10.95 -11.01 17.78
C LEU A 355 -10.63 -12.21 18.70
N ASP A 356 -9.39 -12.69 18.61
CA ASP A 356 -8.78 -13.47 19.67
C ASP A 356 -8.30 -12.52 20.78
N GLU A 357 -8.92 -12.57 21.95
CA GLU A 357 -8.61 -11.67 23.07
C GLU A 357 -7.12 -11.70 23.47
N ARG A 358 -6.40 -12.80 23.21
CA ARG A 358 -4.95 -12.89 23.46
C ARG A 358 -4.16 -11.92 22.61
N ALA A 359 -4.66 -11.53 21.44
CA ALA A 359 -4.01 -10.56 20.55
C ALA A 359 -3.98 -9.14 21.13
N THR A 360 -4.79 -8.85 22.16
CA THR A 360 -4.73 -7.55 22.85
C THR A 360 -3.57 -7.43 23.83
N ALA A 361 -2.92 -8.56 24.17
CA ALA A 361 -1.80 -8.58 25.10
C ALA A 361 -0.50 -8.12 24.40
N PRO A 362 0.26 -7.18 24.99
CA PRO A 362 1.55 -6.76 24.44
C PRO A 362 2.53 -7.92 24.22
N THR A 363 2.46 -8.97 25.05
CA THR A 363 3.27 -10.17 24.90
C THR A 363 3.00 -10.91 23.60
N THR A 364 1.76 -10.92 23.11
CA THR A 364 1.40 -11.58 21.85
C THR A 364 1.90 -10.78 20.66
N LYS A 365 1.71 -9.45 20.69
CA LYS A 365 2.24 -8.53 19.68
C LYS A 365 3.76 -8.62 19.60
N ASN A 366 4.47 -8.51 20.73
CA ASN A 366 5.93 -8.55 20.76
C ASN A 366 6.48 -9.90 20.30
N ALA A 367 5.87 -11.02 20.73
CA ALA A 367 6.30 -12.35 20.30
C ALA A 367 6.15 -12.57 18.79
N LEU A 368 5.11 -11.97 18.18
CA LEU A 368 4.89 -12.08 16.75
C LEU A 368 5.78 -11.13 15.96
N LEU A 369 5.84 -9.86 16.36
CA LEU A 369 6.52 -8.81 15.60
C LEU A 369 8.01 -8.76 15.95
N THR A 370 8.33 -8.32 17.15
CA THR A 370 9.71 -8.07 17.61
C THR A 370 10.55 -9.34 17.67
N ASP A 371 10.01 -10.43 18.20
CA ASP A 371 10.74 -11.70 18.34
C ASP A 371 10.58 -12.62 17.10
N GLY A 372 9.79 -12.18 16.11
CA GLY A 372 9.34 -13.02 14.99
C GLY A 372 9.56 -12.37 13.63
N LEU A 373 8.56 -11.62 13.14
CA LEU A 373 8.54 -11.08 11.78
C LEU A 373 9.69 -10.12 11.51
N VAL A 374 10.02 -9.24 12.47
CA VAL A 374 11.12 -8.27 12.34
C VAL A 374 12.45 -8.97 12.01
N PRO A 375 13.01 -9.85 12.88
CA PRO A 375 14.26 -10.52 12.56
C PRO A 375 14.18 -11.48 11.36
N ALA A 376 12.98 -11.99 11.02
CA ALA A 376 12.81 -12.79 9.82
C ALA A 376 12.96 -11.96 8.54
N LEU A 377 12.43 -10.73 8.52
CA LEU A 377 12.49 -9.82 7.37
C LEU A 377 13.88 -9.21 7.17
N GLU A 378 14.71 -9.11 8.21
CA GLU A 378 16.12 -8.67 8.11
C GLU A 378 17.01 -9.64 7.30
N ILE A 379 16.57 -10.89 7.08
CA ILE A 379 17.36 -11.90 6.38
C ILE A 379 17.55 -11.48 4.91
N ARG A 380 18.80 -11.25 4.50
CA ARG A 380 19.10 -10.77 3.14
C ARG A 380 18.75 -11.76 2.03
N GLU A 381 18.96 -13.06 2.22
CA GLU A 381 18.68 -14.07 1.19
C GLU A 381 17.16 -14.35 1.08
N PRO A 382 16.54 -14.18 -0.09
CA PRO A 382 15.08 -14.11 -0.23
C PRO A 382 14.38 -15.43 0.06
N VAL A 383 14.99 -16.57 -0.31
CA VAL A 383 14.43 -17.89 0.02
C VAL A 383 14.55 -18.17 1.52
N GLU A 384 15.66 -17.78 2.15
CA GLU A 384 15.84 -17.93 3.60
C GLU A 384 14.87 -17.02 4.37
N ARG A 385 14.68 -15.78 3.91
CA ARG A 385 13.71 -14.82 4.44
C ARG A 385 12.27 -15.36 4.36
N LEU A 386 11.84 -15.82 3.18
CA LEU A 386 10.51 -16.40 2.99
C LEU A 386 10.26 -17.59 3.92
N ASN A 387 11.26 -18.46 4.07
CA ASN A 387 11.19 -19.58 5.01
C ASN A 387 11.08 -19.09 6.46
N ALA A 388 11.89 -18.11 6.86
CA ALA A 388 11.87 -17.58 8.22
C ALA A 388 10.55 -16.89 8.56
N VAL A 389 9.98 -16.10 7.64
CA VAL A 389 8.65 -15.48 7.80
C VAL A 389 7.58 -16.55 7.90
N THR A 390 7.62 -17.59 7.06
CA THR A 390 6.71 -18.74 7.15
C THR A 390 6.83 -19.44 8.51
N ASP A 391 8.05 -19.67 8.99
CA ASP A 391 8.33 -20.30 10.27
C ASP A 391 7.76 -19.49 11.45
N VAL A 392 7.72 -18.15 11.37
CA VAL A 392 7.04 -17.31 12.37
C VAL A 392 5.57 -17.69 12.49
N GLY A 393 4.85 -17.76 11.37
CA GLY A 393 3.44 -18.18 11.35
C GLY A 393 3.26 -19.61 11.89
N CYS A 394 4.09 -20.54 11.44
CA CYS A 394 4.02 -21.93 11.87
C CYS A 394 4.20 -22.10 13.40
N ARG A 395 5.11 -21.33 14.03
CA ARG A 395 5.31 -21.35 15.50
C ARG A 395 4.06 -20.96 16.29
N VAL A 396 3.19 -20.15 15.71
CA VAL A 396 1.94 -19.70 16.34
C VAL A 396 0.70 -20.44 15.81
N GLY A 397 0.90 -21.52 15.05
CA GLY A 397 -0.18 -22.36 14.52
C GLY A 397 -0.92 -21.77 13.32
N VAL A 398 -0.31 -20.80 12.63
CA VAL A 398 -0.82 -20.26 11.37
C VAL A 398 -0.32 -21.14 10.21
N PRO A 399 -1.22 -21.70 9.37
CA PRO A 399 -0.83 -22.43 8.18
C PRO A 399 0.00 -21.55 7.24
N ALA A 400 0.92 -22.14 6.47
CA ALA A 400 1.71 -21.38 5.51
C ALA A 400 0.83 -20.64 4.48
N PHE A 401 1.20 -19.41 4.13
CA PHE A 401 0.52 -18.66 3.08
C PHE A 401 0.58 -19.43 1.74
N PRO A 402 -0.49 -19.42 0.92
CA PRO A 402 -0.50 -20.16 -0.34
C PRO A 402 0.74 -19.90 -1.23
N GLY A 403 1.48 -20.96 -1.52
CA GLY A 403 2.73 -20.90 -2.29
C GLY A 403 3.99 -21.00 -1.45
N ASN A 404 3.90 -20.79 -0.13
CA ASN A 404 5.02 -21.02 0.77
C ASN A 404 5.21 -22.51 1.06
N PRO A 405 6.42 -22.91 1.48
CA PRO A 405 6.66 -24.24 2.02
C PRO A 405 5.71 -24.54 3.18
N ALA A 406 5.22 -25.77 3.25
CA ALA A 406 4.37 -26.19 4.36
C ALA A 406 5.11 -26.08 5.71
N CYS A 407 4.36 -25.81 6.77
CA CYS A 407 4.88 -25.90 8.13
C CYS A 407 5.48 -27.29 8.36
N ARG A 408 6.69 -27.33 8.91
CA ARG A 408 7.35 -28.58 9.28
C ARG A 408 6.75 -29.07 10.59
N ASP A 409 6.39 -30.36 10.65
CA ASP A 409 5.89 -31.03 11.85
C ASP A 409 6.91 -31.07 13.00
#